data_AF-A0A0F9I7J3-F1
#
_entry.id   AF-A0A0F9I7J3-F1
#
_cell.length_a   1.000
_cell.length_b   1.000
_cell.length_c   1.000
_cell.angle_alpha   90.00
_cell.angle_beta   90.00
_cell.angle_gamma   90.00
#
_symmetry.space_group_name_H-M   'P 1'
#
loop_
_entity.id
_entity.type
_entity.pdbx_description
1 polymer ?
#
loop_
_entity_poly.entity_id
_entity_poly.type
_entity_poly.pdbx_seq_one_letter_code
_entity_poly.pdbx_strand_id
1 'polypeptide(L)'
;MEKTSKYNWYFPIIGGIFALLGLFFPTAYHYFEFQYWDFAQYYWLNGLSFSIYSPKDWDLEFIRRAPEMMLPGLISTLLILLSISALIGTANISRKRDDLNINFRIIWFVLGSLFFVATGVYVVGIEQGFQQLIIRDGYSVSSLYFQYNESFWGNFSPQFGTYAPVIGGIIVLIGALFGKKRIKTGV
;
A
#
# COMPACT_ATOMS: atom_id res chain seq x y z
N MET A 1 -34.53 7.60 5.16
CA MET A 1 -33.06 7.38 5.04
C MET A 1 -32.48 8.19 3.87
N GLU A 2 -32.63 9.52 3.85
CA GLU A 2 -32.24 10.36 2.69
C GLU A 2 -30.86 11.03 2.78
N LYS A 3 -30.23 11.06 3.97
CA LYS A 3 -29.00 11.85 4.20
C LYS A 3 -27.70 11.18 3.78
N THR A 4 -27.63 9.86 3.63
CA THR A 4 -26.37 9.13 3.34
C THR A 4 -25.84 9.37 1.92
N SER A 5 -26.71 9.70 0.97
CA SER A 5 -26.36 9.91 -0.44
C SER A 5 -25.41 11.09 -0.68
N LYS A 6 -25.59 12.19 0.05
CA LYS A 6 -24.91 13.48 -0.21
C LYS A 6 -23.41 13.46 0.14
N TYR A 7 -22.98 12.42 0.85
CA TYR A 7 -21.67 12.32 1.47
C TYR A 7 -20.86 11.10 0.99
N ASN A 8 -21.35 10.40 -0.05
CA ASN A 8 -20.68 9.20 -0.56
C ASN A 8 -19.28 9.48 -1.15
N TRP A 9 -18.98 10.72 -1.54
CA TRP A 9 -17.67 11.12 -2.05
C TRP A 9 -16.58 11.16 -0.97
N TYR A 10 -16.93 11.10 0.33
CA TYR A 10 -15.93 11.00 1.40
C TYR A 10 -15.29 9.62 1.49
N PHE A 11 -16.03 8.54 1.19
CA PHE A 11 -15.50 7.17 1.26
C PHE A 11 -14.21 6.95 0.45
N PRO A 12 -14.14 7.31 -0.85
CA PRO A 12 -12.89 7.17 -1.62
C PRO A 12 -11.74 7.99 -1.05
N ILE A 13 -12.01 9.17 -0.44
CA ILE A 13 -10.98 10.03 0.16
C ILE A 13 -10.48 9.41 1.47
N ILE A 14 -11.39 9.03 2.36
CA ILE A 14 -11.04 8.40 3.64
C ILE A 14 -10.28 7.10 3.40
N GLY A 15 -10.75 6.26 2.47
CA GLY A 15 -10.08 5.02 2.10
C GLY A 15 -8.67 5.28 1.54
N GLY A 16 -8.52 6.32 0.70
CA GLY A 16 -7.20 6.74 0.21
C GLY A 16 -6.27 7.23 1.31
N ILE A 17 -6.77 7.96 2.31
CA ILE A 17 -5.97 8.41 3.47
C ILE A 17 -5.48 7.21 4.28
N PHE A 18 -6.34 6.23 4.55
CA PHE A 18 -5.90 5.00 5.25
C PHE A 18 -4.82 4.24 4.48
N ALA A 19 -4.96 4.10 3.16
CA ALA A 19 -3.93 3.48 2.33
C ALA A 19 -2.62 4.29 2.33
N LEU A 20 -2.70 5.63 2.31
CA LEU A 20 -1.54 6.50 2.42
C LEU A 20 -0.83 6.34 3.77
N LEU A 21 -1.58 6.30 4.87
CA LEU A 21 -1.02 6.05 6.20
C LEU A 21 -0.32 4.68 6.25
N GLY A 22 -0.88 3.66 5.61
CA GLY A 22 -0.24 2.34 5.49
C GLY A 22 1.11 2.35 4.78
N LEU A 23 1.29 3.23 3.78
CA LEU A 23 2.57 3.39 3.08
C LEU A 23 3.66 3.99 3.99
N PHE A 24 3.31 4.98 4.81
CA PHE A 24 4.30 5.79 5.55
C PHE A 24 4.53 5.33 7.00
N PHE A 25 3.52 4.76 7.66
CA PHE A 25 3.57 4.47 9.09
C PHE A 25 4.61 3.41 9.48
N PRO A 26 4.78 2.27 8.77
CA PRO A 26 5.81 1.29 9.13
C PRO A 26 7.22 1.89 9.11
N THR A 27 7.49 2.76 8.14
CA THR A 27 8.79 3.43 8.05
C THR A 27 8.98 4.45 9.16
N ALA A 28 7.96 5.27 9.46
CA ALA A 28 8.04 6.19 10.59
C ALA A 28 8.27 5.44 11.90
N TYR A 29 7.54 4.34 12.14
CA TYR A 29 7.68 3.51 13.33
C TYR A 29 9.10 2.95 13.48
N HIS A 30 9.66 2.33 12.42
CA HIS A 30 11.02 1.79 12.46
C HIS A 30 12.10 2.87 12.58
N TYR A 31 11.89 4.04 11.97
CA TYR A 31 12.80 5.19 12.08
C TYR A 31 12.88 5.73 13.52
N PHE A 32 11.74 5.86 14.20
CA PHE A 32 11.68 6.50 15.52
C PHE A 32 11.89 5.52 16.68
N GLU A 33 11.53 4.24 16.54
CA GLU A 33 11.48 3.31 17.67
C GLU A 33 12.67 2.36 17.75
N PHE A 34 13.24 1.93 16.62
CA PHE A 34 14.10 0.74 16.62
C PHE A 34 15.57 0.94 16.23
N GLN A 35 15.99 2.13 15.77
CA GLN A 35 17.38 2.38 15.29
C GLN A 35 17.93 1.33 14.28
N TYR A 36 17.12 0.41 13.77
CA TYR A 36 17.47 -0.55 12.74
C TYR A 36 17.23 0.09 11.36
N TRP A 37 18.12 1.03 11.03
CA TRP A 37 18.09 1.86 9.81
C TRP A 37 18.15 1.05 8.51
N ASP A 38 18.81 -0.11 8.54
CA ASP A 38 18.99 -0.98 7.37
C ASP A 38 17.66 -1.57 6.90
N PHE A 39 16.65 -1.63 7.78
CA PHE A 39 15.42 -2.35 7.52
C PHE A 39 14.26 -1.48 7.02
N ALA A 40 14.24 -0.19 7.41
CA ALA A 40 13.30 0.79 6.84
C ALA A 40 13.42 0.90 5.30
N GLN A 41 14.58 0.48 4.76
CA GLN A 41 14.91 0.44 3.34
C GLN A 41 14.14 -0.65 2.57
N TYR A 42 13.58 -1.66 3.23
CA TYR A 42 12.79 -2.71 2.56
C TYR A 42 11.29 -2.39 2.47
N TYR A 43 10.82 -1.32 3.12
CA TYR A 43 9.39 -0.96 3.15
C TYR A 43 8.99 0.01 2.03
N TRP A 44 8.03 -0.42 1.21
CA TRP A 44 7.29 0.43 0.26
C TRP A 44 8.17 1.38 -0.57
N LEU A 45 7.99 2.70 -0.40
CA LEU A 45 8.70 3.76 -1.13
C LEU A 45 10.09 4.06 -0.55
N ASN A 46 10.40 3.56 0.65
CA ASN A 46 11.64 3.93 1.32
C ASN A 46 12.87 3.26 0.73
N GLY A 47 12.73 2.07 0.13
CA GLY A 47 13.81 1.50 -0.70
C GLY A 47 14.28 2.45 -1.81
N LEU A 48 13.39 3.27 -2.36
CA LEU A 48 13.75 4.31 -3.32
C LEU A 48 14.30 5.59 -2.68
N SER A 49 13.70 6.10 -1.60
CA SER A 49 14.21 7.33 -0.96
C SER A 49 15.64 7.12 -0.41
N PHE A 50 15.93 5.95 0.16
CA PHE A 50 17.26 5.58 0.63
C PHE A 50 18.23 5.33 -0.52
N SER A 51 17.78 4.76 -1.66
CA SER A 51 18.63 4.62 -2.86
C SER A 51 19.18 5.94 -3.39
N ILE A 52 18.49 7.05 -3.10
CA ILE A 52 18.80 8.40 -3.61
C ILE A 52 19.56 9.25 -2.58
N TYR A 53 19.28 9.07 -1.28
CA TYR A 53 19.81 9.93 -0.21
C TYR A 53 20.93 9.30 0.63
N SER A 54 21.35 8.08 0.33
CA SER A 54 22.45 7.44 1.07
C SER A 54 23.73 8.29 0.99
N PRO A 55 24.34 8.70 2.13
CA PRO A 55 25.66 9.32 2.14
C PRO A 55 26.64 8.44 1.37
N LYS A 56 27.62 9.03 0.68
CA LYS A 56 28.57 8.36 -0.24
C LYS A 56 29.31 7.11 0.31
N ASP A 57 29.18 6.82 1.61
CA ASP A 57 29.82 5.71 2.32
C ASP A 57 28.83 4.62 2.78
N TRP A 58 27.52 4.79 2.52
CA TRP A 58 26.49 3.78 2.78
C TRP A 58 26.07 3.16 1.45
N ASP A 59 26.47 1.92 1.27
CA ASP A 59 26.55 1.15 0.04
C ASP A 59 25.38 1.31 -0.94
N LEU A 60 25.68 1.89 -2.10
CA LEU A 60 24.99 1.57 -3.38
C LEU A 60 25.00 0.05 -3.67
N GLU A 61 25.87 -0.70 -2.99
CA GLU A 61 25.86 -2.15 -2.96
C GLU A 61 24.54 -2.72 -2.42
N PHE A 62 23.78 -1.99 -1.58
CA PHE A 62 22.47 -2.40 -1.08
C PHE A 62 21.43 -2.62 -2.18
N ILE A 63 21.25 -1.66 -3.09
CA ILE A 63 20.34 -1.77 -4.24
C ILE A 63 20.76 -2.92 -5.15
N ARG A 64 22.07 -3.18 -5.24
CA ARG A 64 22.64 -4.32 -5.97
C ARG A 64 22.45 -5.65 -5.25
N ARG A 65 22.43 -5.64 -3.91
CA ARG A 65 22.33 -6.83 -3.05
C ARG A 65 20.89 -7.23 -2.76
N ALA A 66 19.86 -6.41 -2.95
CA ALA A 66 18.49 -6.92 -2.73
C ALA A 66 17.44 -6.34 -3.69
N PRO A 67 17.69 -6.30 -5.03
CA PRO A 67 16.70 -5.81 -5.98
C PRO A 67 15.38 -6.59 -5.91
N GLU A 68 15.43 -7.86 -5.48
CA GLU A 68 14.30 -8.77 -5.36
C GLU A 68 13.29 -8.34 -4.28
N MET A 69 13.76 -7.65 -3.22
CA MET A 69 12.90 -7.09 -2.17
C MET A 69 12.43 -5.66 -2.51
N MET A 70 13.21 -4.90 -3.28
CA MET A 70 12.86 -3.53 -3.65
C MET A 70 11.69 -3.45 -4.66
N LEU A 71 11.67 -4.36 -5.65
CA LEU A 71 10.66 -4.35 -6.72
C LEU A 71 9.22 -4.52 -6.20
N PRO A 72 8.91 -5.50 -5.31
CA PRO A 72 7.58 -5.62 -4.71
C PRO A 72 7.12 -4.36 -3.96
N GLY A 73 8.02 -3.74 -3.19
CA GLY A 73 7.77 -2.47 -2.48
C GLY A 73 7.41 -1.35 -3.45
N LEU A 74 8.18 -1.21 -4.53
CA LEU A 74 7.96 -0.20 -5.55
C LEU A 74 6.63 -0.38 -6.30
N ILE A 75 6.38 -1.58 -6.81
CA ILE A 75 5.15 -1.89 -7.57
C ILE A 75 3.93 -1.60 -6.71
N SER A 76 3.93 -2.08 -5.48
CA SER A 76 2.80 -1.93 -4.56
C SER A 76 2.59 -0.46 -4.20
N THR A 77 3.67 0.32 -4.02
CA THR A 77 3.56 1.75 -3.74
C THR A 77 3.00 2.53 -4.93
N LEU A 78 3.49 2.26 -6.14
CA LEU A 78 2.98 2.90 -7.36
C LEU A 78 1.49 2.60 -7.57
N LEU A 79 1.08 1.36 -7.36
CA LEU A 79 -0.33 0.96 -7.43
C LEU A 79 -1.19 1.73 -6.42
N ILE A 80 -0.74 1.85 -5.18
CA ILE A 80 -1.48 2.58 -4.14
C ILE A 80 -1.55 4.07 -4.48
N LEU A 81 -0.42 4.72 -4.83
CA LEU A 81 -0.40 6.15 -5.12
C LEU A 81 -1.26 6.51 -6.34
N LEU A 82 -1.14 5.76 -7.44
CA LEU A 82 -1.95 5.96 -8.62
C LEU A 82 -3.44 5.77 -8.31
N SER A 83 -3.77 4.76 -7.50
CA SER A 83 -5.15 4.52 -7.07
C SER A 83 -5.69 5.66 -6.20
N ILE A 84 -4.90 6.18 -5.25
CA ILE A 84 -5.25 7.33 -4.43
C ILE A 84 -5.48 8.58 -5.31
N SER A 85 -4.57 8.88 -6.25
CA SER A 85 -4.72 10.03 -7.15
C SER A 85 -6.01 9.94 -7.98
N ALA A 86 -6.31 8.75 -8.53
CA ALA A 86 -7.54 8.52 -9.29
C ALA A 86 -8.80 8.59 -8.40
N LEU A 87 -8.74 8.08 -7.16
CA LEU A 87 -9.82 8.18 -6.18
C LEU A 87 -10.11 9.65 -5.82
N ILE A 88 -9.09 10.46 -5.55
CA ILE A 88 -9.26 11.89 -5.25
C ILE A 88 -9.88 12.61 -6.46
N GLY A 89 -9.39 12.35 -7.67
CA GLY A 89 -9.92 12.96 -8.88
C GLY A 89 -11.40 12.63 -9.10
N THR A 90 -11.75 11.35 -9.02
CA THR A 90 -13.14 10.89 -9.21
C THR A 90 -14.05 11.30 -8.05
N ALA A 91 -13.56 11.33 -6.81
CA ALA A 91 -14.27 11.87 -5.65
C ALA A 91 -14.61 13.34 -5.83
N ASN A 92 -13.65 14.17 -6.25
CA ASN A 92 -13.85 15.60 -6.49
C ASN A 92 -14.87 15.87 -7.61
N ILE A 93 -14.84 15.08 -8.68
CA ILE A 93 -15.84 15.18 -9.76
C ILE A 93 -17.22 14.74 -9.24
N SER A 94 -17.28 13.64 -8.49
CA SER A 94 -18.53 13.16 -7.90
C SER A 94 -19.13 14.16 -6.89
N ARG A 95 -18.31 14.91 -6.13
CA ARG A 95 -18.79 15.93 -5.20
C ARG A 95 -19.58 17.04 -5.90
N LYS A 96 -19.21 17.38 -7.14
CA LYS A 96 -19.87 18.42 -7.94
C LYS A 96 -21.13 17.91 -8.66
N ARG A 97 -21.41 16.60 -8.62
CA ARG A 97 -22.57 15.98 -9.29
C ARG A 97 -23.43 15.32 -8.21
N ASP A 98 -24.69 15.72 -8.08
CA ASP A 98 -25.56 15.21 -7.00
C ASP A 98 -25.77 13.68 -7.01
N ASP A 99 -25.46 13.00 -8.13
CA ASP A 99 -25.53 11.54 -8.25
C ASP A 99 -24.23 10.90 -8.76
N LEU A 100 -23.97 9.68 -8.26
CA LEU A 100 -22.90 8.81 -8.72
C LEU A 100 -23.27 8.13 -10.04
N ASN A 101 -22.54 8.46 -11.10
CA ASN A 101 -22.58 7.73 -12.36
C ASN A 101 -22.09 6.28 -12.14
N ILE A 102 -22.71 5.31 -12.81
CA ILE A 102 -22.29 3.90 -12.79
C ILE A 102 -20.80 3.74 -13.07
N ASN A 103 -20.24 4.57 -13.96
CA ASN A 103 -18.82 4.56 -14.29
C ASN A 103 -17.93 4.90 -13.08
N PHE A 104 -18.32 5.85 -12.22
CA PHE A 104 -17.55 6.18 -11.02
C PHE A 104 -17.58 5.07 -9.98
N ARG A 105 -18.72 4.37 -9.85
CA ARG A 105 -18.83 3.21 -8.95
C ARG A 105 -17.92 2.07 -9.39
N ILE A 106 -17.89 1.79 -10.70
CA ILE A 106 -16.98 0.80 -11.28
C ILE A 106 -15.53 1.20 -11.03
N ILE A 107 -15.17 2.47 -11.28
CA ILE A 107 -13.82 2.96 -11.03
C ILE A 107 -13.45 2.80 -9.55
N TRP A 108 -14.31 3.23 -8.62
CA TRP A 108 -14.03 3.07 -7.18
C TRP A 108 -13.93 1.61 -6.77
N PHE A 109 -14.73 0.72 -7.36
CA PHE A 109 -14.63 -0.71 -7.11
C PHE A 109 -13.25 -1.24 -7.53
N VAL A 110 -12.83 -0.94 -8.76
CA VAL A 110 -11.52 -1.36 -9.29
C VAL A 110 -10.39 -0.80 -8.44
N LEU A 111 -10.40 0.50 -8.14
CA LEU A 111 -9.36 1.17 -7.35
C LEU A 111 -9.31 0.68 -5.90
N GLY A 112 -10.46 0.41 -5.29
CA GLY A 112 -10.55 -0.20 -3.96
C GLY A 112 -9.98 -1.62 -3.94
N SER A 113 -10.31 -2.44 -4.95
CA SER A 113 -9.73 -3.78 -5.12
C SER A 113 -8.22 -3.77 -5.34
N LEU A 114 -7.68 -2.75 -6.04
CA LEU A 114 -6.25 -2.61 -6.26
C LEU A 114 -5.45 -2.41 -4.96
N PHE A 115 -6.04 -1.87 -3.90
CA PHE A 115 -5.35 -1.82 -2.60
C PHE A 115 -5.08 -3.22 -2.03
N PHE A 116 -6.02 -4.16 -2.18
CA PHE A 116 -5.80 -5.56 -1.76
C PHE A 116 -4.74 -6.24 -2.62
N VAL A 117 -4.78 -6.02 -3.93
CA VAL A 117 -3.78 -6.57 -4.87
C VAL A 117 -2.40 -6.02 -4.53
N ALA A 118 -2.27 -4.71 -4.31
CA ALA A 118 -1.01 -4.08 -3.92
C ALA A 118 -0.48 -4.65 -2.60
N THR A 119 -1.33 -4.78 -1.58
CA THR A 119 -0.93 -5.41 -0.30
C THR A 119 -0.50 -6.87 -0.50
N GLY A 120 -1.21 -7.64 -1.33
CA GLY A 120 -0.86 -9.04 -1.62
C GLY A 120 0.48 -9.16 -2.36
N VAL A 121 0.69 -8.33 -3.39
CA VAL A 121 1.97 -8.25 -4.12
C VAL A 121 3.11 -7.87 -3.18
N TYR A 122 2.89 -6.93 -2.27
CA TYR A 122 3.87 -6.55 -1.27
C TYR A 122 4.23 -7.72 -0.34
N VAL A 123 3.24 -8.32 0.30
CA VAL A 123 3.44 -9.42 1.28
C VAL A 123 4.14 -10.60 0.62
N VAL A 124 3.60 -11.09 -0.49
CA VAL A 124 4.15 -12.27 -1.18
C VAL A 124 5.49 -11.94 -1.82
N GLY A 125 5.63 -10.77 -2.44
CA GLY A 125 6.85 -10.39 -3.12
C GLY A 125 8.02 -10.17 -2.17
N ILE A 126 7.80 -9.54 -1.02
CA ILE A 126 8.84 -9.38 0.00
C ILE A 126 9.27 -10.73 0.57
N GLU A 127 8.31 -11.63 0.87
CA GLU A 127 8.62 -12.98 1.33
C GLU A 127 9.48 -13.73 0.30
N GLN A 128 9.10 -13.72 -0.98
CA GLN A 128 9.87 -14.37 -2.04
C GLN A 128 11.24 -13.72 -2.24
N GLY A 129 11.31 -12.38 -2.21
CA GLY A 129 12.57 -11.64 -2.32
C GLY A 129 13.54 -11.98 -1.18
N PHE A 130 13.02 -12.13 0.04
CA PHE A 130 13.82 -12.53 1.21
C PHE A 130 14.34 -13.96 1.08
N GLN A 131 13.53 -14.90 0.59
CA GLN A 131 13.97 -16.27 0.33
C GLN A 131 15.08 -16.32 -0.73
N GLN A 132 14.97 -15.52 -1.79
CA GLN A 132 15.99 -15.43 -2.85
C GLN A 132 17.30 -14.83 -2.34
N LEU A 133 17.22 -13.80 -1.50
CA LEU A 133 18.38 -13.20 -0.82
C LEU A 133 19.15 -14.24 0.01
N ILE A 134 18.45 -15.03 0.82
CA ILE A 134 19.06 -16.09 1.65
C ILE A 134 19.79 -17.12 0.78
N ILE A 135 19.16 -17.58 -0.30
CA ILE A 135 19.76 -18.56 -1.22
C ILE A 135 21.03 -18.00 -1.86
N ARG A 136 20.99 -16.74 -2.29
CA ARG A 136 22.09 -16.09 -3.01
C ARG A 136 23.31 -15.86 -2.12
N ASP A 137 23.08 -15.48 -0.87
CA ASP A 137 24.16 -15.18 0.08
C ASP A 137 24.73 -16.45 0.75
N GLY A 138 24.27 -17.65 0.35
CA GLY A 138 24.86 -18.94 0.72
C GLY A 138 24.64 -19.34 2.18
N TYR A 139 23.74 -18.64 2.88
CA TYR A 139 23.38 -19.00 4.24
C TYR A 139 22.42 -20.19 4.25
N SER A 140 22.58 -21.11 5.21
CA SER A 140 21.58 -22.15 5.40
C SER A 140 20.25 -21.49 5.74
N VAL A 141 19.17 -21.87 5.04
CA VAL A 141 17.83 -21.32 5.27
C VAL A 141 17.56 -21.29 6.77
N SER A 142 17.91 -22.36 7.50
CA SER A 142 17.80 -22.52 8.95
C SER A 142 18.62 -21.57 9.83
N SER A 143 19.81 -21.10 9.42
CA SER A 143 20.67 -20.25 10.27
C SER A 143 20.29 -18.77 10.22
N LEU A 144 19.87 -18.28 9.06
CA LEU A 144 19.23 -16.95 8.95
C LEU A 144 17.78 -17.01 9.38
N TYR A 145 17.06 -18.12 9.13
CA TYR A 145 15.77 -18.35 9.79
C TYR A 145 15.94 -18.31 11.29
N PHE A 146 16.94 -18.91 11.94
CA PHE A 146 17.01 -18.88 13.40
C PHE A 146 17.42 -17.52 13.99
N GLN A 147 18.25 -16.75 13.29
CA GLN A 147 18.63 -15.40 13.71
C GLN A 147 17.55 -14.34 13.42
N TYR A 148 16.64 -14.64 12.48
CA TYR A 148 15.47 -13.83 12.09
C TYR A 148 14.14 -14.63 12.24
N ASN A 149 14.05 -15.57 13.21
CA ASN A 149 12.99 -16.63 13.27
C ASN A 149 11.66 -16.19 13.80
N GLU A 150 11.60 -15.01 14.40
CA GLU A 150 10.33 -14.34 14.37
C GLU A 150 10.21 -13.88 12.93
N SER A 151 9.37 -14.55 12.14
CA SER A 151 9.06 -14.24 10.75
C SER A 151 9.25 -12.76 10.41
N PHE A 152 9.53 -12.39 9.15
CA PHE A 152 9.51 -10.97 8.74
C PHE A 152 8.30 -10.17 9.33
N TRP A 153 7.21 -10.86 9.65
CA TRP A 153 6.03 -10.34 10.34
C TRP A 153 6.11 -10.29 11.88
N GLY A 154 6.81 -11.22 12.53
CA GLY A 154 7.00 -11.34 13.98
C GLY A 154 8.01 -10.33 14.56
N ASN A 155 9.22 -10.26 13.99
CA ASN A 155 10.27 -9.35 14.49
C ASN A 155 9.95 -7.87 14.24
N PHE A 156 9.10 -7.57 13.24
CA PHE A 156 9.03 -6.22 12.67
C PHE A 156 7.66 -5.56 12.71
N SER A 157 6.63 -6.30 13.14
CA SER A 157 5.23 -5.85 13.29
C SER A 157 4.75 -4.81 12.25
N PRO A 158 4.93 -5.02 10.93
CA PRO A 158 4.44 -4.08 9.91
C PRO A 158 2.92 -4.17 9.69
N GLN A 159 2.22 -4.67 10.70
CA GLN A 159 0.81 -4.99 10.72
C GLN A 159 -0.02 -3.81 10.25
N PHE A 160 0.26 -2.60 10.75
CA PHE A 160 -0.45 -1.41 10.32
C PHE A 160 -0.20 -1.07 8.83
N GLY A 161 1.01 -1.28 8.32
CA GLY A 161 1.33 -1.06 6.90
C GLY A 161 0.61 -1.99 5.93
N THR A 162 0.21 -3.16 6.42
CA THR A 162 -0.51 -4.17 5.63
C THR A 162 -2.03 -4.01 5.81
N TYR A 163 -2.47 -3.73 7.03
CA TYR A 163 -3.89 -3.60 7.36
C TYR A 163 -4.48 -2.26 6.90
N ALA A 164 -3.74 -1.16 6.97
CA ALA A 164 -4.29 0.15 6.63
C ALA A 164 -4.70 0.29 5.15
N PRO A 165 -3.94 -0.20 4.15
CA PRO A 165 -4.40 -0.23 2.75
C PRO A 165 -5.60 -1.15 2.54
N VAL A 166 -5.67 -2.28 3.25
CA VAL A 166 -6.82 -3.21 3.21
C VAL A 166 -8.08 -2.54 3.78
N ILE A 167 -7.98 -1.92 4.95
CA ILE A 167 -9.06 -1.13 5.56
C ILE A 167 -9.47 0.00 4.62
N GLY A 168 -8.50 0.69 4.03
CA GLY A 168 -8.71 1.70 3.00
C GLY A 168 -9.55 1.14 1.85
N GLY A 169 -9.19 -0.02 1.32
CA GLY A 169 -9.91 -0.70 0.24
C GLY A 169 -11.36 -1.02 0.61
N ILE A 170 -11.59 -1.55 1.81
CA ILE A 170 -12.95 -1.82 2.32
C ILE A 170 -13.79 -0.53 2.35
N ILE A 171 -13.23 0.59 2.84
CA ILE A 171 -13.92 1.88 2.90
C ILE A 171 -14.29 2.37 1.49
N VAL A 172 -13.37 2.25 0.53
CA VAL A 172 -13.64 2.61 -0.88
C VAL A 172 -14.76 1.74 -1.46
N LEU A 173 -14.73 0.42 -1.23
CA LEU A 173 -15.74 -0.52 -1.72
C LEU A 173 -17.13 -0.24 -1.13
N ILE A 174 -17.21 0.11 0.16
CA ILE A 174 -18.46 0.58 0.78
C ILE A 174 -18.99 1.82 0.02
N GLY A 175 -18.12 2.80 -0.26
CA GLY A 175 -18.50 3.97 -1.08
C GLY A 175 -19.03 3.61 -2.47
N ALA A 176 -18.42 2.60 -3.11
CA ALA A 176 -18.86 2.11 -4.42
C ALA A 176 -20.21 1.39 -4.36
N LEU A 177 -20.48 0.61 -3.31
CA LEU A 177 -21.71 -0.16 -3.15
C LEU A 177 -22.91 0.71 -2.72
N PHE A 178 -22.71 1.62 -1.76
CA PHE A 178 -23.79 2.45 -1.19
C PHE A 178 -23.96 3.81 -1.90
N GLY A 179 -23.21 4.04 -2.98
CA GLY A 179 -23.43 5.12 -3.96
C GLY A 179 -24.83 5.11 -4.57
N LYS A 180 -25.67 6.14 -4.36
CA LYS A 180 -26.95 6.28 -5.07
C LYS A 180 -26.71 6.24 -6.59
N LYS A 181 -27.42 5.34 -7.27
CA LYS A 181 -27.38 5.19 -8.73
C LYS A 181 -28.24 6.28 -9.34
N ARG A 182 -27.68 7.09 -10.25
CA ARG A 182 -28.52 7.82 -11.22
C ARG A 182 -29.13 6.79 -12.17
N ILE A 183 -30.35 6.35 -11.92
CA ILE A 183 -31.12 5.68 -12.95
C ILE A 183 -31.58 6.81 -13.88
N LYS A 184 -31.03 6.88 -15.10
CA LYS A 184 -31.68 7.63 -16.17
C LYS A 184 -32.99 6.91 -16.45
N THR A 185 -34.06 7.29 -15.77
CA THR A 185 -35.41 7.02 -16.25
C THR A 185 -35.60 7.92 -17.45
N GLY A 186 -35.40 7.37 -18.63
CA GLY A 186 -35.87 7.99 -19.86
C GLY A 186 -37.35 7.68 -19.99
N VAL A 187 -38.21 8.55 -19.45
CA VAL A 187 -39.55 8.93 -19.95
C VAL A 187 -39.81 10.34 -19.44
#